data_AF-A0A9W8IX06-F1
#
_entry.id   AF-A0A9W8IX06-F1
#
_cell.length_a   1.000
_cell.length_b   1.000
_cell.length_c   1.000
_cell.angle_alpha   90.00
_cell.angle_beta   90.00
_cell.angle_gamma   90.00
#
_symmetry.space_group_name_H-M   'P 1'
#
loop_
_entity.id
_entity.type
_entity.pdbx_description
1 polymer ?
#
loop_
_entity_poly.entity_id
_entity_poly.type
_entity_poly.pdbx_seq_one_letter_code
_entity_poly.pdbx_strand_id
1 'polypeptide(L)'
;MPSVERTMSDIVLNPPFTQAPLTDLVFVSKVTGLPICHPSDFWLKHPGWIDHVAQPPHYYVSNKEIEEALGIWGPLTGIQQEPRPVQAEPQPCSTGSPLNCNYELDQVMAQISPTPVPAADAITALQPSEGEVGVGSFVGSMDELYVIWAVFNHPPPLIPGTKQPKKLVSTVKVFMVNINTSNHVDAHSLSHAFSPGTVSGPAFKFYWTGSSRGKTNAASILTNEDFNINKAALFRKKQKPEVSMEFSATELEAFRIQEPAVQAIANAPASLDKNQELAYGTHVPQVLSFNTSLQMHGLYILELKKKWVCQQHLGEHGKVGHCYLSSDRKHIQLNLYRLQAWAAAWAAGDATKHEPPNVEAFDGERAAIAPVKPQG
;
A
#
# COMPACT_ATOMS: atom_id res chain seq x y z
N MET A 1 65.90 26.21 -7.28
CA MET A 1 64.68 25.57 -6.73
C MET A 1 64.40 24.35 -7.57
N PRO A 2 64.71 23.13 -7.09
CA PRO A 2 64.54 21.91 -7.88
C PRO A 2 63.07 21.49 -7.86
N SER A 3 62.51 21.22 -9.04
CA SER A 3 61.18 20.65 -9.22
C SER A 3 61.22 19.17 -8.85
N VAL A 4 60.43 18.77 -7.86
CA VAL A 4 60.29 17.36 -7.45
C VAL A 4 59.28 16.70 -8.38
N GLU A 5 59.77 15.85 -9.29
CA GLU A 5 58.93 14.96 -10.09
C GLU A 5 58.33 13.87 -9.20
N ARG A 6 57.01 13.92 -8.97
CA ARG A 6 56.27 12.81 -8.35
C ARG A 6 56.10 11.69 -9.36
N THR A 7 56.61 10.51 -9.01
CA THR A 7 56.54 9.29 -9.82
C THR A 7 55.12 8.71 -9.76
N MET A 8 54.58 8.28 -10.91
CA MET A 8 53.20 7.77 -11.07
C MET A 8 52.86 6.52 -10.23
N SER A 9 53.82 5.91 -9.55
CA SER A 9 53.64 4.72 -8.71
C SER A 9 52.95 4.98 -7.36
N ASP A 10 52.84 6.23 -6.90
CA ASP A 10 52.16 6.56 -5.63
C ASP A 10 50.63 6.68 -5.73
N ILE A 11 50.06 6.72 -6.93
CA ILE A 11 48.61 6.93 -7.14
C ILE A 11 47.81 5.63 -6.94
N VAL A 12 48.45 4.46 -6.94
CA VAL A 12 47.75 3.16 -6.91
C VAL A 12 47.45 2.67 -5.49
N LEU A 13 48.05 3.26 -4.45
CA LEU A 13 47.90 2.78 -3.05
C LEU A 13 46.93 3.59 -2.18
N ASN A 14 46.41 4.73 -2.65
CA ASN A 14 45.36 5.48 -1.96
C ASN A 14 44.47 6.17 -2.99
N PRO A 15 43.24 5.69 -3.26
CA PRO A 15 42.30 6.44 -4.08
C PRO A 15 42.06 7.82 -3.43
N PRO A 16 41.87 8.90 -4.20
CA PRO A 16 41.76 10.27 -3.68
C PRO A 16 40.53 10.55 -2.79
N PHE A 17 39.78 9.51 -2.41
CA PHE A 17 38.57 9.58 -1.58
C PHE A 17 38.58 8.67 -0.35
N THR A 18 39.64 7.90 -0.08
CA THR A 18 39.77 7.22 1.21
C THR A 18 40.34 8.19 2.23
N GLN A 19 39.45 8.79 3.04
CA GLN A 19 39.84 9.47 4.26
C GLN A 19 40.66 8.49 5.11
N ALA A 20 41.85 8.91 5.57
CA ALA A 20 42.60 8.13 6.55
C ALA A 20 41.69 7.91 7.77
N PRO A 21 41.65 6.69 8.36
CA PRO A 21 40.87 6.46 9.56
C PRO A 21 41.37 7.43 10.62
N LEU A 22 40.57 8.45 10.91
CA LEU A 22 40.78 9.27 12.09
C LEU A 22 40.80 8.29 13.26
N THR A 23 41.73 8.46 14.19
CA THR A 23 41.76 7.74 15.46
C THR A 23 40.56 8.24 16.28
N ASP A 24 39.36 7.84 15.85
CA ASP A 24 38.10 8.39 16.34
C ASP A 24 37.81 7.87 17.73
N LEU A 25 37.37 8.79 18.58
CA LEU A 25 36.77 8.47 19.86
C LEU A 25 35.58 7.54 19.61
N VAL A 26 35.70 6.29 20.03
CA VAL A 26 34.61 5.32 19.92
C VAL A 26 33.62 5.58 21.05
N PHE A 27 32.53 6.26 20.74
CA PHE A 27 31.39 6.40 21.64
C PHE A 27 30.49 5.17 21.52
N VAL A 28 29.93 4.70 22.64
CA VAL A 28 28.99 3.58 22.66
C VAL A 28 27.61 4.09 23.04
N SER A 29 26.61 3.77 22.22
CA SER A 29 25.22 4.15 22.44
C SER A 29 24.68 3.52 23.72
N LYS A 30 24.03 4.32 24.57
CA LYS A 30 23.27 3.87 25.73
C LYS A 30 21.97 3.18 25.33
N VAL A 31 21.45 3.49 24.14
CA VAL A 31 20.19 2.91 23.63
C VAL A 31 20.43 1.52 23.03
N THR A 32 21.43 1.39 22.17
CA THR A 32 21.67 0.13 21.41
C THR A 32 22.84 -0.69 21.95
N GLY A 33 23.74 -0.10 22.74
CA GLY A 33 24.99 -0.74 23.16
C GLY A 33 26.04 -0.85 22.05
N LEU A 34 25.79 -0.28 20.86
CA LEU A 34 26.68 -0.35 19.71
C LEU A 34 27.54 0.93 19.58
N PRO A 35 28.71 0.85 18.90
CA PRO A 35 29.49 2.04 18.56
C PRO A 35 28.67 3.04 17.74
N ILE A 36 28.70 4.32 18.14
CA ILE A 36 28.07 5.41 17.39
C ILE A 36 29.11 5.97 16.42
N CYS A 37 28.92 5.71 15.12
CA CYS A 37 29.71 6.35 14.07
C CYS A 37 29.39 7.86 13.99
N HIS A 38 30.40 8.66 13.64
CA HIS A 38 30.23 10.10 13.39
C HIS A 38 29.23 10.33 12.24
N PRO A 39 28.09 10.99 12.46
CA PRO A 39 27.14 11.36 11.40
C PRO A 39 27.74 12.44 10.50
N SER A 40 27.28 12.57 9.28
CA SER A 40 27.70 13.66 8.39
C SER A 40 27.31 15.02 8.95
N ASP A 41 28.12 16.05 8.67
CA ASP A 41 27.81 17.43 9.05
C ASP A 41 26.47 17.92 8.47
N PHE A 42 26.07 17.35 7.32
CA PHE A 42 24.77 17.64 6.72
C PHE A 42 23.63 17.10 7.59
N TRP A 43 23.74 15.85 8.04
CA TRP A 43 22.74 15.24 8.91
C TRP A 43 22.68 15.93 10.28
N LEU A 44 23.81 16.38 10.83
CA LEU A 44 23.82 17.15 12.09
C LEU A 44 23.04 18.47 12.01
N LYS A 45 22.98 19.10 10.82
CA LYS A 45 22.14 20.30 10.57
C LYS A 45 20.67 19.97 10.35
N HIS A 46 20.39 18.77 9.81
CA HIS A 46 19.05 18.32 9.43
C HIS A 46 18.79 16.90 9.92
N PRO A 47 18.68 16.69 11.25
CA PRO A 47 18.58 15.35 11.80
C PRO A 47 17.30 14.67 11.32
N GLY A 48 17.44 13.41 10.92
CA GLY A 48 16.35 12.58 10.43
C GLY A 48 16.68 11.09 10.57
N TRP A 49 15.85 10.23 10.03
CA TRP A 49 16.00 8.78 10.21
C TRP A 49 17.18 8.17 9.45
N ILE A 50 17.68 8.84 8.41
CA ILE A 50 18.75 8.32 7.55
C ILE A 50 19.75 9.43 7.25
N ASP A 51 21.03 9.12 7.46
CA ASP A 51 22.15 9.93 6.96
C ASP A 51 22.60 9.39 5.60
N HIS A 52 22.13 10.02 4.52
CA HIS A 52 22.45 9.64 3.16
C HIS A 52 23.86 10.05 2.70
N VAL A 53 24.54 10.91 3.47
CA VAL A 53 25.85 11.45 3.08
C VAL A 53 26.99 10.58 3.60
N ALA A 54 26.77 9.83 4.69
CA ALA A 54 27.69 8.81 5.15
C ALA A 54 27.77 7.61 4.17
N GLN A 55 28.97 7.01 4.04
CA GLN A 55 29.19 5.77 3.31
C GLN A 55 29.79 4.69 4.23
N PRO A 56 29.02 3.63 4.58
CA PRO A 56 27.63 3.35 4.20
C PRO A 56 26.61 4.31 4.87
N PRO A 57 25.38 4.45 4.32
CA PRO A 57 24.33 5.25 4.95
C PRO A 57 24.01 4.75 6.36
N HIS A 58 23.88 5.67 7.30
CA HIS A 58 23.56 5.36 8.69
C HIS A 58 22.05 5.49 8.93
N TYR A 59 21.44 4.47 9.53
CA TYR A 59 20.02 4.44 9.90
C TYR A 59 19.87 4.59 11.40
N TYR A 60 18.97 5.47 11.83
CA TYR A 60 18.52 5.58 13.21
C TYR A 60 17.17 4.90 13.32
N VAL A 61 16.94 4.13 14.38
CA VAL A 61 15.72 3.32 14.56
C VAL A 61 14.79 3.94 15.59
N SER A 62 15.28 4.89 16.40
CA SER A 62 14.46 5.64 17.35
C SER A 62 14.86 7.11 17.47
N ASN A 63 13.92 7.97 17.89
CA ASN A 63 14.22 9.37 18.20
C ASN A 63 15.29 9.50 19.29
N LYS A 64 15.37 8.53 20.22
CA LYS A 64 16.39 8.52 21.27
C LYS A 64 17.79 8.33 20.72
N GLU A 65 17.96 7.54 19.66
CA GLU A 65 19.25 7.37 18.98
C GLU A 65 19.66 8.65 18.24
N ILE A 66 18.69 9.33 17.61
CA ILE A 66 18.90 10.63 16.95
C ILE A 66 19.37 11.67 17.98
N GLU A 67 18.66 11.78 19.10
CA GLU A 67 19.01 12.69 20.20
C GLU A 67 20.37 12.36 20.82
N GLU A 68 20.68 11.08 21.00
CA GLU A 68 21.98 10.64 21.52
C GLU A 68 23.13 11.00 20.57
N ALA A 69 22.97 10.76 19.26
CA ALA A 69 23.96 11.12 18.26
C ALA A 69 24.19 12.63 18.20
N LEU A 70 23.11 13.43 18.27
CA LEU A 70 23.18 14.88 18.34
C LEU A 70 23.86 15.38 19.63
N GLY A 71 23.57 14.76 20.77
CA GLY A 71 24.16 15.13 22.06
C GLY A 71 25.67 14.86 22.12
N ILE A 72 26.14 13.83 21.42
CA ILE A 72 27.57 13.47 21.35
C ILE A 72 28.30 14.36 20.33
N TRP A 73 27.80 14.43 19.10
CA TRP A 73 28.52 15.02 17.97
C TRP A 73 28.19 16.49 17.69
N GLY A 74 27.03 16.98 18.13
CA GLY A 74 26.64 18.39 17.99
C GLY A 74 27.65 19.35 18.61
N PRO A 75 28.06 19.17 19.89
CA PRO A 75 29.07 20.03 20.51
C PRO A 75 30.46 19.95 19.86
N LEU A 76 30.83 18.77 19.35
CA LEU A 76 32.15 18.53 18.76
C LEU A 76 32.33 19.21 17.40
N THR A 77 31.27 19.31 16.61
CA THR A 77 31.29 19.92 15.27
C THR A 77 31.07 21.44 15.29
N GLY A 78 30.72 22.01 16.45
CA GLY A 78 30.38 23.44 16.57
C GLY A 78 29.08 23.82 15.88
N ILE A 79 28.31 22.84 15.41
CA ILE A 79 26.97 23.03 14.86
C ILE A 79 26.02 23.18 16.04
N GLN A 80 25.83 24.42 16.52
CA GLN A 80 24.73 24.70 17.43
C GLN A 80 23.43 24.46 16.68
N GLN A 81 22.62 23.51 17.16
CA GLN A 81 21.24 23.45 16.72
C GLN A 81 20.60 24.80 17.06
N GLU A 82 20.03 25.47 16.06
CA GLU A 82 19.12 26.57 16.37
C GLU A 82 18.09 26.01 17.35
N PRO A 83 17.88 26.67 18.51
CA PRO A 83 16.91 26.22 19.48
C PRO A 83 15.60 26.05 18.73
N ARG A 84 15.17 24.79 18.59
CA ARG A 84 13.92 24.45 17.94
C ARG A 84 12.87 25.33 18.62
N PRO A 85 12.11 26.16 17.87
CA PRO A 85 11.12 27.02 18.50
C PRO A 85 10.26 26.11 19.36
N VAL A 86 10.30 26.34 20.67
CA VAL A 86 9.52 25.57 21.64
C VAL A 86 8.09 25.71 21.16
N GLN A 87 7.53 24.63 20.58
CA GLN A 87 6.10 24.57 20.32
C GLN A 87 5.46 24.84 21.67
N ALA A 88 4.81 26.00 21.78
CA ALA A 88 4.21 26.45 23.01
C ALA A 88 3.37 25.30 23.56
N GLU A 89 3.78 24.79 24.72
CA GLU A 89 3.02 23.84 25.50
C GLU A 89 1.60 24.42 25.62
N PRO A 90 0.54 23.68 25.25
CA PRO A 90 -0.81 24.23 25.20
C PRO A 90 -1.14 24.78 26.58
N GLN A 91 -1.30 26.10 26.67
CA GLN A 91 -1.66 26.76 27.91
C GLN A 91 -2.94 26.11 28.44
N PRO A 92 -3.00 25.75 29.74
CA PRO A 92 -4.25 25.30 30.34
C PRO A 92 -5.26 26.44 30.22
N CYS A 93 -6.26 26.25 29.36
CA CYS A 93 -7.38 27.17 29.21
C CYS A 93 -8.00 27.42 30.59
N SER A 94 -7.98 28.69 30.99
CA SER A 94 -8.74 29.16 32.14
C SER A 94 -10.21 28.85 31.94
N THR A 95 -10.82 28.31 33.00
CA THR A 95 -12.25 28.12 33.21
C THR A 95 -13.08 29.31 32.72
N GLY A 96 -13.80 29.11 31.62
CA GLY A 96 -14.79 30.03 31.07
C GLY A 96 -15.55 29.34 29.94
N SER A 97 -16.68 28.72 30.29
CA SER A 97 -17.56 27.94 29.40
C SER A 97 -18.05 28.72 28.18
N PRO A 98 -18.03 28.11 26.99
CA PRO A 98 -19.29 27.91 26.26
C PRO A 98 -19.32 26.54 25.55
N LEU A 99 -19.64 25.48 26.29
CA LEU A 99 -19.85 24.12 25.75
C LEU A 99 -21.29 23.64 25.99
N ASN A 100 -22.28 24.50 25.75
CA ASN A 100 -23.69 24.14 25.99
C ASN A 100 -24.62 24.26 24.78
N CYS A 101 -24.09 24.36 23.54
CA CYS A 101 -24.93 24.38 22.33
C CYS A 101 -24.88 23.10 21.48
N ASN A 102 -24.01 22.14 21.78
CA ASN A 102 -23.83 20.96 20.91
C ASN A 102 -24.43 19.65 21.46
N TYR A 103 -24.92 19.62 22.70
CA TYR A 103 -25.52 18.41 23.29
C TYR A 103 -27.02 18.26 22.99
N GLU A 104 -27.69 19.34 22.59
CA GLU A 104 -29.15 19.33 22.37
C GLU A 104 -29.53 18.71 21.01
N LEU A 105 -28.64 18.76 20.01
CA LEU A 105 -28.90 18.18 18.69
C LEU A 105 -28.77 16.64 18.68
N ASP A 106 -27.86 16.08 19.48
CA ASP A 106 -27.67 14.63 19.59
C ASP A 106 -28.79 13.95 20.39
N GLN A 107 -29.45 14.65 21.32
CA GLN A 107 -30.60 14.10 22.05
C GLN A 107 -31.89 14.02 21.21
N VAL A 108 -32.06 14.90 20.21
CA VAL A 108 -33.22 14.86 19.30
C VAL A 108 -33.10 13.74 18.28
N MET A 109 -31.88 13.40 17.85
CA MET A 109 -31.63 12.31 16.89
C MET A 109 -31.78 10.90 17.52
N ALA A 110 -31.72 10.79 18.85
CA ALA A 110 -31.82 9.53 19.57
C ALA A 110 -33.26 9.03 19.86
N GLN A 111 -34.32 9.75 19.43
CA GLN A 111 -35.72 9.38 19.69
C GLN A 111 -36.48 8.77 18.49
N ILE A 112 -35.79 8.43 17.39
CA ILE A 112 -36.46 7.78 16.25
C ILE A 112 -36.68 6.30 16.59
N SER A 113 -37.90 5.96 16.97
CA SER A 113 -38.34 4.59 17.30
C SER A 113 -38.27 3.69 16.06
N PRO A 114 -37.89 2.41 16.19
CA PRO A 114 -37.86 1.48 15.07
C PRO A 114 -39.28 1.19 14.58
N THR A 115 -39.50 1.39 13.28
CA THR A 115 -40.74 1.05 12.58
C THR A 115 -40.93 -0.47 12.63
N PRO A 116 -42.11 -0.99 13.02
CA PRO A 116 -42.32 -2.43 13.11
C PRO A 116 -42.35 -3.05 11.70
N VAL A 117 -41.54 -4.08 11.49
CA VAL A 117 -41.57 -4.93 10.30
C VAL A 117 -42.81 -5.81 10.39
N PRO A 118 -43.71 -5.82 9.38
CA PRO A 118 -44.85 -6.74 9.39
C PRO A 118 -44.37 -8.18 9.22
N ALA A 119 -44.77 -9.03 10.16
CA ALA A 119 -44.62 -10.47 10.07
C ALA A 119 -45.50 -11.01 8.92
N ALA A 120 -44.88 -11.68 7.96
CA ALA A 120 -45.58 -12.44 6.93
C ALA A 120 -45.61 -13.92 7.34
N ASP A 121 -46.71 -14.30 8.00
CA ASP A 121 -47.18 -15.69 8.01
C ASP A 121 -48.13 -15.88 6.83
N ALA A 122 -47.78 -16.76 5.88
CA ALA A 122 -48.74 -17.54 5.11
C ALA A 122 -48.05 -18.65 4.32
N ILE A 123 -48.23 -19.88 4.82
CA ILE A 123 -48.20 -21.14 4.06
C ILE A 123 -49.34 -21.11 3.03
N THR A 124 -49.11 -21.56 1.78
CA THR A 124 -50.01 -22.45 0.99
C THR A 124 -49.51 -22.69 -0.46
N ALA A 125 -49.32 -23.98 -0.78
CA ALA A 125 -49.53 -24.74 -2.04
C ALA A 125 -48.98 -24.31 -3.42
N LEU A 126 -48.12 -25.19 -3.97
CA LEU A 126 -48.18 -25.87 -5.28
C LEU A 126 -48.97 -25.22 -6.44
N GLN A 127 -48.26 -24.81 -7.51
CA GLN A 127 -48.31 -25.47 -8.84
C GLN A 127 -47.23 -24.91 -9.81
N PRO A 128 -46.81 -25.70 -10.82
CA PRO A 128 -45.78 -25.30 -11.78
C PRO A 128 -46.39 -24.63 -13.01
N SER A 129 -45.83 -23.49 -13.43
CA SER A 129 -46.06 -22.95 -14.79
C SER A 129 -44.77 -23.05 -15.59
N GLU A 130 -44.82 -23.90 -16.61
CA GLU A 130 -43.88 -23.93 -17.73
C GLU A 130 -43.92 -22.56 -18.43
N GLY A 131 -42.75 -21.96 -18.64
CA GLY A 131 -42.61 -20.67 -19.32
C GLY A 131 -41.16 -20.41 -19.69
N GLU A 132 -40.91 -20.29 -20.98
CA GLU A 132 -39.63 -20.37 -21.68
C GLU A 132 -38.59 -19.27 -21.35
N VAL A 133 -37.34 -19.74 -21.22
CA VAL A 133 -36.13 -19.27 -21.91
C VAL A 133 -35.96 -17.76 -22.10
N GLY A 134 -35.41 -17.11 -21.07
CA GLY A 134 -34.55 -15.94 -21.23
C GLY A 134 -33.12 -16.31 -20.86
N VAL A 135 -32.29 -16.67 -21.85
CA VAL A 135 -30.85 -16.89 -21.67
C VAL A 135 -30.18 -15.53 -21.46
N GLY A 136 -30.30 -15.00 -20.24
CA GLY A 136 -29.38 -14.01 -19.71
C GLY A 136 -28.10 -14.73 -19.35
N SER A 137 -27.12 -14.69 -20.25
CA SER A 137 -25.77 -15.17 -19.99
C SER A 137 -25.13 -14.25 -18.93
N PHE A 138 -25.44 -14.49 -17.67
CA PHE A 138 -24.60 -14.01 -16.57
C PHE A 138 -23.25 -14.68 -16.76
N VAL A 139 -22.28 -13.90 -17.23
CA VAL A 139 -20.87 -14.25 -17.11
C VAL A 139 -20.62 -14.29 -15.61
N GLY A 140 -20.74 -15.49 -15.02
CA GLY A 140 -20.35 -15.72 -13.65
C GLY A 140 -18.92 -15.30 -13.51
N SER A 141 -18.69 -14.22 -12.75
CA SER A 141 -17.36 -13.84 -12.30
C SER A 141 -16.73 -15.09 -11.72
N MET A 142 -15.66 -15.60 -12.35
CA MET A 142 -14.92 -16.70 -11.78
C MET A 142 -14.37 -16.21 -10.45
N ASP A 143 -14.89 -16.74 -9.34
CA ASP A 143 -14.38 -16.46 -8.01
C ASP A 143 -12.88 -16.73 -8.03
N GLU A 144 -12.10 -15.66 -7.88
CA GLU A 144 -10.66 -15.76 -7.81
C GLU A 144 -10.32 -16.55 -6.54
N LEU A 145 -9.53 -17.61 -6.67
CA LEU A 145 -9.21 -18.51 -5.57
C LEU A 145 -7.72 -18.42 -5.28
N TYR A 146 -7.37 -18.06 -4.05
CA TYR A 146 -5.98 -18.04 -3.61
C TYR A 146 -5.65 -19.38 -2.93
N VAL A 147 -4.75 -20.15 -3.56
CA VAL A 147 -4.30 -21.45 -3.03
C VAL A 147 -2.90 -21.34 -2.46
N ILE A 148 -2.79 -21.62 -1.17
CA ILE A 148 -1.55 -21.65 -0.41
C ILE A 148 -1.13 -23.11 -0.20
N TRP A 149 0.11 -23.43 -0.59
CA TRP A 149 0.72 -24.74 -0.40
C TRP A 149 1.78 -24.70 0.69
N ALA A 150 1.64 -25.56 1.70
CA ALA A 150 2.58 -25.69 2.80
C ALA A 150 3.00 -27.15 2.98
N VAL A 151 4.31 -27.40 3.08
CA VAL A 151 4.86 -28.73 3.39
C VAL A 151 5.45 -28.71 4.79
N PHE A 152 4.88 -29.53 5.68
CA PHE A 152 5.34 -29.60 7.06
C PHE A 152 6.47 -30.60 7.22
N ASN A 153 7.66 -30.07 7.52
CA ASN A 153 8.85 -30.85 7.86
C ASN A 153 8.98 -31.05 9.38
N HIS A 154 7.92 -31.47 10.05
CA HIS A 154 8.06 -31.99 11.40
C HIS A 154 8.09 -33.52 11.31
N PRO A 155 9.23 -34.18 11.59
CA PRO A 155 9.18 -35.60 11.86
C PRO A 155 8.25 -35.79 13.08
N PRO A 156 7.26 -36.70 13.03
CA PRO A 156 6.50 -37.03 14.23
C PRO A 156 7.49 -37.44 15.33
N PRO A 157 7.19 -37.18 16.62
CA PRO A 157 8.01 -37.71 17.70
C PRO A 157 8.17 -39.21 17.46
N LEU A 158 9.42 -39.61 17.23
CA LEU A 158 9.76 -40.98 16.87
C LEU A 158 9.25 -41.89 17.98
N ILE A 159 8.20 -42.65 17.70
CA ILE A 159 7.93 -43.86 18.46
C ILE A 159 9.18 -44.74 18.27
N PRO A 160 9.93 -45.08 19.33
CA PRO A 160 11.15 -45.84 19.19
C PRO A 160 10.83 -47.21 18.56
N GLY A 161 11.39 -47.52 17.38
CA GLY A 161 11.37 -48.89 16.87
C GLY A 161 11.33 -49.13 15.36
N THR A 162 11.06 -48.14 14.49
CA THR A 162 10.87 -48.42 13.05
C THR A 162 11.92 -47.77 12.14
N LYS A 163 12.66 -48.61 11.41
CA LYS A 163 13.66 -48.22 10.39
C LYS A 163 12.95 -47.68 9.13
N GLN A 164 13.34 -46.48 8.66
CA GLN A 164 12.79 -45.90 7.43
C GLN A 164 13.73 -46.08 6.21
N PRO A 165 13.19 -46.36 5.00
CA PRO A 165 13.96 -46.35 3.77
C PRO A 165 14.13 -44.94 3.19
N LYS A 166 15.31 -44.66 2.65
CA LYS A 166 15.65 -43.39 1.99
C LYS A 166 15.18 -43.41 0.52
N LYS A 167 14.43 -42.39 0.11
CA LYS A 167 14.32 -41.99 -1.30
C LYS A 167 14.37 -40.47 -1.42
N LEU A 168 15.21 -40.01 -2.35
CA LEU A 168 15.49 -38.62 -2.67
C LEU A 168 14.74 -38.28 -3.96
N VAL A 169 13.84 -37.29 -3.96
CA VAL A 169 13.37 -36.61 -5.18
C VAL A 169 13.02 -35.14 -4.89
N SER A 170 13.63 -34.29 -5.72
CA SER A 170 13.27 -32.97 -6.29
C SER A 170 12.44 -31.93 -5.53
N THR A 171 13.01 -30.73 -5.46
CA THR A 171 12.54 -29.47 -4.87
C THR A 171 11.41 -28.81 -5.68
N VAL A 172 10.31 -28.48 -5.00
CA VAL A 172 9.35 -27.41 -5.35
C VAL A 172 9.51 -26.34 -4.26
N LYS A 173 9.27 -25.04 -4.55
CA LYS A 173 9.44 -23.96 -3.57
C LYS A 173 8.50 -24.16 -2.37
N VAL A 174 9.04 -24.82 -1.36
CA VAL A 174 8.44 -25.04 -0.05
C VAL A 174 8.89 -23.91 0.86
N PHE A 175 7.95 -23.11 1.36
CA PHE A 175 8.23 -22.24 2.49
C PHE A 175 7.83 -22.98 3.78
N MET A 176 8.77 -23.08 4.71
CA MET A 176 8.50 -23.64 6.04
C MET A 176 7.76 -22.60 6.86
N VAL A 177 6.49 -22.88 7.17
CA VAL A 177 5.69 -22.04 8.06
C VAL A 177 5.56 -22.75 9.41
N ASN A 178 5.99 -22.08 10.49
CA ASN A 178 5.76 -22.58 11.84
C ASN A 178 4.29 -22.34 12.22
N ILE A 179 3.52 -23.43 12.30
CA ILE A 179 2.07 -23.40 12.62
C ILE A 179 1.80 -22.79 14.01
N ASN A 180 2.79 -22.75 14.90
CA ASN A 180 2.57 -22.35 16.28
C ASN A 180 2.71 -20.84 16.52
N THR A 181 3.27 -20.07 15.58
CA THR A 181 3.70 -18.67 15.86
C THR A 181 3.54 -17.69 14.71
N SER A 182 2.87 -18.05 13.60
CA SER A 182 2.76 -17.15 12.44
C SER A 182 1.30 -16.79 12.15
N ASN A 183 1.04 -15.49 11.98
CA ASN A 183 -0.14 -15.03 11.25
C ASN A 183 -0.04 -15.62 9.85
N HIS A 184 -0.98 -16.49 9.47
CA HIS A 184 -0.91 -17.26 8.22
C HIS A 184 -0.83 -16.40 6.96
N VAL A 185 -1.25 -15.13 7.05
CA VAL A 185 -1.16 -14.12 5.99
C VAL A 185 0.29 -13.68 5.73
N ASP A 186 1.16 -13.67 6.75
CA ASP A 186 2.56 -13.25 6.63
C ASP A 186 3.40 -14.22 5.77
N ALA A 187 3.05 -15.51 5.79
CA ALA A 187 3.81 -16.56 5.13
C ALA A 187 3.90 -16.40 3.60
N HIS A 188 2.96 -15.67 3.00
CA HIS A 188 2.88 -15.45 1.56
C HIS A 188 3.20 -14.01 1.16
N SER A 189 3.81 -13.26 2.07
CA SER A 189 3.97 -11.81 1.92
C SER A 189 2.63 -11.12 1.65
N LEU A 190 1.49 -11.70 2.06
CA LEU A 190 0.17 -11.07 1.85
C LEU A 190 -0.12 -10.03 2.94
N SER A 191 0.74 -9.93 3.95
CA SER A 191 0.58 -9.03 5.10
C SER A 191 0.64 -7.54 4.76
N HIS A 192 1.17 -7.18 3.59
CA HIS A 192 1.11 -5.80 3.11
C HIS A 192 -0.25 -5.47 2.46
N ALA A 193 -0.97 -6.49 1.98
CA ALA A 193 -2.23 -6.33 1.26
C ALA A 193 -3.45 -6.70 2.12
N PHE A 194 -3.29 -7.58 3.10
CA PHE A 194 -4.37 -8.10 3.94
C PHE A 194 -3.95 -8.12 5.41
N SER A 195 -4.86 -7.70 6.29
CA SER A 195 -4.71 -7.79 7.74
C SER A 195 -5.87 -8.59 8.32
N PRO A 196 -5.61 -9.67 9.09
CA PRO A 196 -6.68 -10.29 9.86
C PRO A 196 -7.28 -9.28 10.84
N GLY A 197 -8.57 -9.41 11.12
CA GLY A 197 -9.22 -8.61 12.17
C GLY A 197 -8.69 -9.00 13.55
N THR A 198 -8.87 -8.11 14.52
CA THR A 198 -8.46 -8.38 15.93
C THR A 198 -9.25 -9.51 16.59
N VAL A 199 -10.47 -9.77 16.09
CA VAL A 199 -11.39 -10.76 16.66
C VAL A 199 -11.46 -12.04 15.81
N SER A 200 -11.35 -11.93 14.49
CA SER A 200 -11.46 -13.06 13.58
C SER A 200 -10.67 -12.84 12.29
N GLY A 201 -10.18 -13.93 11.70
CA GLY A 201 -9.49 -13.93 10.40
C GLY A 201 -10.41 -14.34 9.25
N PRO A 202 -9.90 -14.30 8.00
CA PRO A 202 -10.64 -14.79 6.84
C PRO A 202 -10.90 -16.29 6.97
N ALA A 203 -12.07 -16.72 6.51
CA ALA A 203 -12.39 -18.13 6.40
C ALA A 203 -11.50 -18.79 5.33
N PHE A 204 -11.10 -20.04 5.56
CA PHE A 204 -10.29 -20.80 4.60
C PHE A 204 -10.59 -22.29 4.66
N LYS A 205 -10.43 -22.99 3.54
CA LYS A 205 -10.49 -24.45 3.50
C LYS A 205 -9.11 -25.02 3.82
N PHE A 206 -9.08 -26.02 4.69
CA PHE A 206 -7.84 -26.67 5.11
C PHE A 206 -7.90 -28.16 4.79
N TYR A 207 -6.99 -28.67 3.96
CA TYR A 207 -6.96 -30.09 3.61
C TYR A 207 -5.55 -30.60 3.32
N TRP A 208 -5.41 -31.93 3.35
CA TRP A 208 -4.18 -32.64 3.04
C TRP A 208 -4.47 -33.96 2.36
N THR A 209 -3.46 -34.56 1.74
CA THR A 209 -3.55 -35.86 1.09
C THR A 209 -3.96 -36.94 2.11
N GLY A 210 -5.11 -37.59 1.87
CA GLY A 210 -5.67 -38.59 2.78
C GLY A 210 -6.44 -38.03 3.99
N SER A 211 -6.85 -36.76 3.93
CA SER A 211 -7.95 -36.24 4.77
C SER A 211 -9.26 -36.97 4.41
N SER A 212 -10.13 -37.19 5.39
CA SER A 212 -11.34 -38.02 5.23
C SER A 212 -12.37 -37.45 4.24
N ARG A 213 -12.27 -36.15 3.93
CA ARG A 213 -13.21 -35.43 3.07
C ARG A 213 -12.63 -35.04 1.71
N GLY A 214 -11.32 -35.24 1.49
CA GLY A 214 -10.63 -34.81 0.27
C GLY A 214 -10.69 -33.29 0.05
N LYS A 215 -10.27 -32.84 -1.14
CA LYS A 215 -10.26 -31.42 -1.52
C LYS A 215 -11.69 -30.84 -1.62
N THR A 216 -12.59 -31.54 -2.30
CA THR A 216 -13.94 -31.03 -2.62
C THR A 216 -14.81 -30.81 -1.38
N ASN A 217 -14.65 -31.64 -0.34
CA ASN A 217 -15.45 -31.56 0.88
C ASN A 217 -14.64 -31.09 2.10
N ALA A 218 -13.49 -30.43 1.88
CA ALA A 218 -12.70 -29.85 2.95
C ALA A 218 -13.57 -28.89 3.78
N ALA A 219 -13.49 -28.99 5.11
CA ALA A 219 -14.22 -28.10 5.99
C ALA A 219 -13.61 -26.69 5.91
N SER A 220 -14.46 -25.68 5.84
CA SER A 220 -14.05 -24.29 6.05
C SER A 220 -13.73 -24.10 7.53
N ILE A 221 -12.54 -23.59 7.81
CA ILE A 221 -12.07 -23.22 9.14
C ILE A 221 -12.54 -21.79 9.40
N LEU A 222 -13.43 -21.64 10.38
CA LEU A 222 -13.97 -20.35 10.80
C LEU A 222 -13.43 -19.95 12.17
N THR A 223 -13.11 -20.93 13.02
CA THR A 223 -12.67 -20.70 14.39
C THR A 223 -11.33 -21.37 14.68
N ASN A 224 -10.67 -20.90 15.74
CA ASN A 224 -9.45 -21.53 16.25
C ASN A 224 -9.70 -22.98 16.70
N GLU A 225 -10.90 -23.30 17.15
CA GLU A 225 -11.27 -24.67 17.55
C GLU A 225 -11.31 -25.61 16.33
N ASP A 226 -11.94 -25.17 15.23
CA ASP A 226 -11.93 -25.93 13.97
C ASP A 226 -10.50 -26.17 13.49
N PHE A 227 -9.66 -25.14 13.58
CA PHE A 227 -8.25 -25.25 13.21
C PHE A 227 -7.50 -26.26 14.09
N ASN A 228 -7.68 -26.20 15.41
CA ASN A 228 -7.04 -27.11 16.36
C ASN A 228 -7.46 -28.57 16.15
N ILE A 229 -8.74 -28.82 15.86
CA ILE A 229 -9.24 -30.17 15.53
C ILE A 229 -8.55 -30.69 14.27
N ASN A 230 -8.49 -29.88 13.21
CA ASN A 230 -7.84 -30.27 11.95
C ASN A 230 -6.33 -30.44 12.10
N LYS A 231 -5.68 -29.57 12.87
CA LYS A 231 -4.27 -29.66 13.24
C LYS A 231 -3.97 -30.95 14.01
N ALA A 232 -4.79 -31.31 15.00
CA ALA A 232 -4.64 -32.56 15.73
C ALA A 232 -4.82 -33.80 14.81
N ALA A 233 -5.77 -33.75 13.87
CA ALA A 233 -5.96 -34.80 12.87
C ALA A 233 -4.76 -34.92 11.90
N LEU A 234 -4.17 -33.79 11.51
CA LEU A 234 -2.98 -33.73 10.68
C LEU A 234 -1.78 -34.40 11.38
N PHE A 235 -1.53 -34.08 12.66
CA PHE A 235 -0.41 -34.63 13.42
C PHE A 235 -0.53 -36.13 13.76
N ARG A 236 -1.72 -36.72 13.63
CA ARG A 236 -1.90 -38.18 13.77
C ARG A 236 -1.37 -38.96 12.55
N LYS A 237 -1.07 -38.29 11.43
CA LYS A 237 -0.53 -38.94 10.23
C LYS A 237 0.96 -39.25 10.41
N LYS A 238 1.36 -40.49 10.09
CA LYS A 238 2.74 -40.96 10.19
C LYS A 238 3.65 -40.44 9.05
N GLN A 239 3.06 -40.11 7.91
CA GLN A 239 3.79 -39.58 6.76
C GLN A 239 3.79 -38.05 6.81
N LYS A 240 4.81 -37.43 6.22
CA LYS A 240 4.89 -35.96 6.04
C LYS A 240 3.68 -35.49 5.23
N PRO A 241 2.67 -34.86 5.85
CA PRO A 241 1.50 -34.46 5.12
C PRO A 241 1.79 -33.17 4.36
N GLU A 242 1.45 -33.16 3.07
CA GLU A 242 1.35 -31.95 2.27
C GLU A 242 -0.02 -31.32 2.52
N VAL A 243 -0.01 -30.05 2.92
CA VAL A 243 -1.21 -29.33 3.33
C VAL A 243 -1.46 -28.20 2.35
N SER A 244 -2.71 -28.07 1.94
CA SER A 244 -3.19 -26.96 1.14
C SER A 244 -4.21 -26.16 1.95
N MET A 245 -4.10 -24.85 1.85
CA MET A 245 -5.07 -23.89 2.37
C MET A 245 -5.65 -23.12 1.18
N GLU A 246 -6.97 -23.02 1.09
CA GLU A 246 -7.64 -22.25 0.04
C GLU A 246 -8.46 -21.12 0.66
N PHE A 247 -8.23 -19.91 0.16
CA PHE A 247 -8.97 -18.71 0.55
C PHE A 247 -9.84 -18.25 -0.62
N SER A 248 -11.08 -17.86 -0.32
CA SER A 248 -11.95 -17.20 -1.28
C SER A 248 -11.51 -15.75 -1.44
N ALA A 249 -11.23 -15.27 -2.66
CA ALA A 249 -10.89 -13.86 -2.89
C ALA A 249 -12.00 -12.92 -2.40
N THR A 250 -13.26 -13.31 -2.65
CA THR A 250 -14.45 -12.55 -2.26
C THR A 250 -14.53 -12.38 -0.74
N GLU A 251 -14.12 -13.40 0.03
CA GLU A 251 -14.09 -13.31 1.50
C GLU A 251 -12.84 -12.59 2.02
N LEU A 252 -11.72 -12.66 1.30
CA LEU A 252 -10.47 -11.95 1.62
C LEU A 252 -10.59 -10.43 1.45
N GLU A 253 -11.44 -9.95 0.55
CA GLU A 253 -11.55 -8.51 0.26
C GLU A 253 -11.95 -7.69 1.50
N ALA A 254 -12.75 -8.27 2.41
CA ALA A 254 -13.11 -7.63 3.67
C ALA A 254 -11.92 -7.42 4.63
N PHE A 255 -10.83 -8.17 4.44
CA PHE A 255 -9.60 -8.12 5.23
C PHE A 255 -8.48 -7.37 4.52
N ARG A 256 -8.76 -6.79 3.35
CA ARG A 256 -7.76 -6.02 2.61
C ARG A 256 -7.38 -4.79 3.42
N ILE A 257 -6.08 -4.58 3.62
CA ILE A 257 -5.54 -3.35 4.20
C ILE A 257 -5.86 -2.25 3.19
N GLN A 258 -6.94 -1.53 3.45
CA GLN A 258 -7.22 -0.33 2.69
C GLN A 258 -6.21 0.71 3.15
N GLU A 259 -5.33 1.12 2.25
CA GLU A 259 -4.43 2.23 2.49
C GLU A 259 -5.31 3.45 2.86
N PRO A 260 -5.12 4.08 4.03
CA PRO A 260 -6.03 5.12 4.52
C PRO A 260 -6.26 6.25 3.52
N ALA A 261 -5.27 6.53 2.65
CA ALA A 261 -5.37 7.48 1.55
C ALA A 261 -6.39 7.05 0.48
N VAL A 262 -6.41 5.78 0.09
CA VAL A 262 -7.36 5.25 -0.91
C VAL A 262 -8.78 5.26 -0.35
N GLN A 263 -8.95 4.92 0.93
CA GLN A 263 -10.27 4.94 1.56
C GLN A 263 -10.77 6.37 1.81
N ALA A 264 -9.88 7.31 2.12
CA ALA A 264 -10.19 8.73 2.18
C ALA A 264 -10.65 9.28 0.82
N ILE A 265 -10.03 8.84 -0.28
CA ILE A 265 -10.44 9.23 -1.65
C ILE A 265 -11.78 8.58 -2.04
N ALA A 266 -11.98 7.30 -1.73
CA ALA A 266 -13.20 6.59 -2.08
C ALA A 266 -14.43 7.08 -1.31
N ASN A 267 -14.24 7.52 -0.06
CA ASN A 267 -15.29 8.04 0.81
C ASN A 267 -15.41 9.56 0.78
N ALA A 268 -14.51 10.28 0.08
CA ALA A 268 -14.61 11.72 -0.04
C ALA A 268 -15.83 12.06 -0.91
N PRO A 269 -16.77 12.88 -0.41
CA PRO A 269 -17.81 13.45 -1.27
C PRO A 269 -17.13 14.19 -2.42
N ALA A 270 -17.67 14.07 -3.63
CA ALA A 270 -17.11 14.56 -4.91
C ALA A 270 -16.82 16.08 -4.98
N SER A 271 -16.99 16.81 -3.87
CA SER A 271 -16.84 18.25 -3.75
C SER A 271 -15.61 18.69 -2.94
N LEU A 272 -14.66 17.81 -2.61
CA LEU A 272 -13.57 18.19 -1.71
C LEU A 272 -12.40 18.93 -2.40
N ASP A 273 -12.02 19.98 -1.69
CA ASP A 273 -11.09 21.05 -1.98
C ASP A 273 -9.70 20.54 -2.44
N LYS A 274 -9.14 21.21 -3.46
CA LYS A 274 -7.86 20.89 -4.11
C LYS A 274 -6.65 20.89 -3.17
N ASN A 275 -6.83 21.34 -1.93
CA ASN A 275 -5.78 21.49 -0.94
C ASN A 275 -5.48 20.21 -0.13
N GLN A 276 -6.27 19.14 -0.27
CA GLN A 276 -6.05 17.90 0.48
C GLN A 276 -4.84 17.08 -0.02
N GLU A 277 -4.32 17.38 -1.21
CA GLU A 277 -3.11 16.76 -1.78
C GLU A 277 -1.84 17.09 -0.96
N LEU A 278 -1.84 18.21 -0.20
CA LEU A 278 -0.69 18.64 0.62
C LEU A 278 -0.60 17.95 1.99
N ALA A 279 -1.66 17.26 2.45
CA ALA A 279 -1.69 16.65 3.79
C ALA A 279 -0.92 15.33 3.89
N TYR A 280 -0.67 14.64 2.77
CA TYR A 280 0.00 13.34 2.72
C TYR A 280 1.50 13.48 2.40
N GLY A 281 2.20 14.26 3.23
CA GLY A 281 3.59 14.67 3.04
C GLY A 281 4.56 13.56 2.58
N THR A 282 5.48 13.96 1.68
CA THR A 282 6.71 13.30 1.16
C THR A 282 6.69 11.83 0.74
N HIS A 283 5.66 11.05 1.06
CA HIS A 283 5.56 9.67 0.64
C HIS A 283 5.08 9.64 -0.82
N VAL A 284 6.03 9.48 -1.74
CA VAL A 284 5.72 9.24 -3.15
C VAL A 284 4.90 7.95 -3.20
N PRO A 285 3.62 8.00 -3.62
CA PRO A 285 2.79 6.81 -3.73
C PRO A 285 3.49 5.79 -4.63
N GLN A 286 3.69 4.57 -4.13
CA GLN A 286 4.35 3.54 -4.92
C GLN A 286 3.42 3.13 -6.06
N VAL A 287 3.94 3.00 -7.28
CA VAL A 287 3.13 2.62 -8.46
C VAL A 287 2.36 1.32 -8.22
N LEU A 288 2.91 0.40 -7.42
CA LEU A 288 2.31 -0.88 -7.06
C LEU A 288 1.10 -0.78 -6.12
N SER A 289 0.94 0.32 -5.36
CA SER A 289 -0.22 0.47 -4.47
C SER A 289 -1.48 0.94 -5.20
N PHE A 290 -1.34 1.45 -6.42
CA PHE A 290 -2.48 1.78 -7.27
C PHE A 290 -3.11 0.52 -7.86
N ASN A 291 -4.44 0.52 -8.00
CA ASN A 291 -5.14 -0.56 -8.70
C ASN A 291 -4.64 -0.65 -10.16
N THR A 292 -4.76 -1.84 -10.75
CA THR A 292 -4.29 -2.10 -12.13
C THR A 292 -4.93 -1.13 -13.13
N SER A 293 -6.19 -0.73 -12.91
CA SER A 293 -6.89 0.23 -13.78
C SER A 293 -6.23 1.61 -13.77
N LEU A 294 -5.86 2.14 -12.61
CA LEU A 294 -5.18 3.44 -12.46
C LEU A 294 -3.76 3.38 -13.00
N GLN A 295 -3.05 2.27 -12.79
CA GLN A 295 -1.74 2.06 -13.40
C GLN A 295 -1.82 2.10 -14.93
N MET A 296 -2.84 1.46 -15.51
CA MET A 296 -3.11 1.52 -16.96
C MET A 296 -3.43 2.94 -17.44
N HIS A 297 -4.21 3.71 -16.69
CA HIS A 297 -4.45 5.12 -17.02
C HIS A 297 -3.14 5.93 -17.04
N GLY A 298 -2.23 5.69 -16.10
CA GLY A 298 -0.91 6.32 -16.07
C GLY A 298 -0.10 6.05 -17.34
N LEU A 299 -0.08 4.80 -17.82
CA LEU A 299 0.59 4.43 -19.07
C LEU A 299 -0.03 5.14 -20.29
N TYR A 300 -1.36 5.19 -20.38
CA TYR A 300 -2.04 5.90 -21.48
C TYR A 300 -1.78 7.41 -21.44
N ILE A 301 -1.74 8.03 -20.25
CA ILE A 301 -1.38 9.46 -20.11
C ILE A 301 0.02 9.74 -20.64
N LEU A 302 1.00 8.87 -20.34
CA LEU A 302 2.37 9.03 -20.83
C LEU A 302 2.45 8.92 -22.36
N GLU A 303 1.72 7.97 -22.95
CA GLU A 303 1.62 7.83 -24.41
C GLU A 303 0.93 9.04 -25.07
N LEU A 304 -0.14 9.56 -24.46
CA LEU A 304 -0.80 10.78 -24.92
C LEU A 304 0.14 11.99 -24.86
N LYS A 305 0.87 12.19 -23.76
CA LYS A 305 1.86 13.27 -23.63
C LYS A 305 2.97 13.16 -24.67
N LYS A 306 3.50 11.96 -24.90
CA LYS A 306 4.54 11.72 -25.91
C LYS A 306 4.09 12.10 -27.32
N LYS A 307 2.82 11.87 -27.64
CA LYS A 307 2.26 12.11 -28.97
C LYS A 307 1.84 13.56 -29.20
N TRP A 308 1.22 14.19 -28.21
CA TRP A 308 0.54 15.48 -28.36
C TRP A 308 1.38 16.65 -27.84
N VAL A 309 2.69 16.62 -28.10
CA VAL A 309 3.61 17.71 -27.71
C VAL A 309 3.30 18.96 -28.53
N CYS A 310 3.15 20.11 -27.86
CA CYS A 310 2.78 21.38 -28.48
C CYS A 310 3.84 22.45 -28.24
N GLN A 311 4.41 22.99 -29.32
CA GLN A 311 5.40 24.07 -29.24
C GLN A 311 4.78 25.46 -29.06
N GLN A 312 3.49 25.63 -29.41
CA GLN A 312 2.80 26.93 -29.34
C GLN A 312 2.32 27.27 -27.92
N HIS A 313 1.95 26.25 -27.14
CA HIS A 313 1.42 26.42 -25.80
C HIS A 313 2.40 25.88 -24.77
N LEU A 314 2.72 26.70 -23.77
CA LEU A 314 3.49 26.28 -22.62
C LEU A 314 2.58 25.53 -21.64
N GLY A 315 3.13 24.51 -20.98
CA GLY A 315 2.50 23.86 -19.83
C GLY A 315 2.52 24.74 -18.59
N GLU A 316 1.87 24.28 -17.53
CA GLU A 316 1.71 25.01 -16.25
C GLU A 316 3.03 25.47 -15.62
N HIS A 317 4.14 24.78 -15.91
CA HIS A 317 5.47 25.10 -15.40
C HIS A 317 6.39 25.77 -16.43
N GLY A 318 5.85 26.35 -17.51
CA GLY A 318 6.64 26.97 -18.57
C GLY A 318 7.42 25.99 -19.46
N LYS A 319 7.24 24.67 -19.26
CA LYS A 319 7.76 23.61 -20.15
C LYS A 319 6.91 23.51 -21.42
N VAL A 320 7.38 22.76 -22.42
CA VAL A 320 6.58 22.46 -23.62
C VAL A 320 5.26 21.80 -23.19
N GLY A 321 4.14 22.39 -23.61
CA GLY A 321 2.80 21.93 -23.25
C GLY A 321 2.36 20.76 -24.12
N HIS A 322 1.13 20.31 -23.86
CA HIS A 322 0.49 19.25 -24.65
C HIS A 322 -0.83 19.76 -25.20
N CYS A 323 -1.09 19.55 -26.49
CA CYS A 323 -2.33 19.96 -27.14
C CYS A 323 -2.80 18.91 -28.13
N TYR A 324 -4.10 18.63 -28.11
CA TYR A 324 -4.77 17.92 -29.19
C TYR A 324 -5.07 18.91 -30.32
N LEU A 325 -4.84 18.49 -31.57
CA LEU A 325 -5.18 19.29 -32.74
C LEU A 325 -6.54 18.85 -33.27
N SER A 326 -7.56 19.70 -33.09
CA SER A 326 -8.89 19.43 -33.64
C SER A 326 -8.88 19.47 -35.17
N SER A 327 -9.94 18.95 -35.81
CA SER A 327 -10.15 19.01 -37.26
C SER A 327 -10.04 20.45 -37.81
N ASP A 328 -10.44 21.44 -37.02
CA ASP A 328 -10.38 22.87 -37.34
C ASP A 328 -8.96 23.48 -37.19
N ARG A 329 -7.95 22.65 -36.93
CA ARG A 329 -6.57 23.06 -36.59
C ARG A 329 -6.48 23.94 -35.33
N LYS A 330 -7.54 23.99 -34.52
CA LYS A 330 -7.50 24.59 -33.19
C LYS A 330 -6.78 23.67 -32.22
N HIS A 331 -5.89 24.24 -31.42
CA HIS A 331 -5.17 23.53 -30.38
C HIS A 331 -6.03 23.49 -29.11
N ILE A 332 -6.34 22.29 -28.63
CA ILE A 332 -7.03 22.06 -27.37
C ILE A 332 -6.00 21.66 -26.33
N GLN A 333 -5.73 22.53 -25.36
CA GLN A 333 -4.71 22.26 -24.33
C GLN A 333 -5.12 21.06 -23.47
N LEU A 334 -4.20 20.11 -23.31
CA LEU A 334 -4.39 18.89 -22.54
C LEU A 334 -3.87 19.09 -21.11
N ASN A 335 -4.75 19.52 -20.21
CA ASN A 335 -4.47 19.52 -18.77
C ASN A 335 -4.56 18.09 -18.20
N LEU A 336 -4.17 17.91 -16.93
CA LEU A 336 -4.19 16.58 -16.29
C LEU A 336 -5.59 15.96 -16.29
N TYR A 337 -6.62 16.77 -16.07
CA TYR A 337 -8.02 16.32 -16.08
C TYR A 337 -8.45 15.75 -17.45
N ARG A 338 -8.17 16.46 -18.55
CA ARG A 338 -8.43 15.99 -19.92
C ARG A 338 -7.63 14.74 -20.25
N LEU A 339 -6.36 14.69 -19.85
CA LEU A 339 -5.51 13.51 -20.05
C LEU A 339 -6.06 12.28 -19.29
N GLN A 340 -6.53 12.45 -18.06
CA GLN A 340 -7.18 11.38 -17.29
C GLN A 340 -8.47 10.89 -17.94
N ALA A 341 -9.35 11.82 -18.35
CA ALA A 341 -10.60 11.48 -19.03
C ALA A 341 -10.35 10.72 -20.35
N TRP A 342 -9.36 11.15 -21.13
CA TRP A 342 -8.98 10.47 -22.37
C TRP A 342 -8.34 9.10 -22.10
N ALA A 343 -7.45 9.00 -21.12
CA ALA A 343 -6.85 7.72 -20.74
C ALA A 343 -7.90 6.69 -20.26
N ALA A 344 -8.89 7.13 -19.49
CA ALA A 344 -10.00 6.29 -19.06
C ALA A 344 -10.87 5.83 -20.24
N ALA A 345 -11.25 6.74 -21.14
CA ALA A 345 -12.01 6.39 -22.34
C ALA A 345 -11.22 5.47 -23.29
N TRP A 346 -9.90 5.66 -23.38
CA TRP A 346 -9.03 4.78 -24.17
C TRP A 346 -8.92 3.39 -23.52
N ALA A 347 -8.85 3.31 -22.19
CA ALA A 347 -8.89 2.04 -21.47
C ALA A 347 -10.23 1.29 -21.66
N ALA A 348 -11.34 2.03 -21.71
CA ALA A 348 -12.68 1.48 -21.97
C ALA A 348 -12.92 1.07 -23.43
N GLY A 349 -12.09 1.55 -24.37
CA GLY A 349 -12.27 1.32 -25.81
C GLY A 349 -13.17 2.35 -26.51
N ASP A 350 -13.64 3.37 -25.80
CA ASP A 350 -14.48 4.45 -26.32
C ASP A 350 -13.68 5.54 -27.06
N ALA A 351 -12.38 5.60 -26.82
CA ALA A 351 -11.46 6.53 -27.46
C ALA A 351 -10.19 5.81 -27.94
N THR A 352 -9.41 6.48 -28.79
CA THR A 352 -8.12 5.95 -29.25
C THR A 352 -7.01 6.93 -28.91
N LYS A 353 -5.75 6.50 -29.05
CA LYS A 353 -4.61 7.42 -28.95
C LYS A 353 -4.67 8.59 -29.93
N HIS A 354 -5.49 8.53 -31.00
CA HIS A 354 -5.59 9.54 -32.05
C HIS A 354 -6.77 10.49 -31.86
N GLU A 355 -7.83 10.04 -31.21
CA GLU A 355 -9.10 10.75 -31.15
C GLU A 355 -9.59 10.76 -29.70
N PRO A 356 -9.79 11.96 -29.11
CA PRO A 356 -10.29 12.07 -27.75
C PRO A 356 -11.74 11.58 -27.66
N PRO A 357 -12.20 11.22 -26.45
CA PRO A 357 -13.61 10.91 -26.24
C PRO A 357 -14.50 12.11 -26.60
N ASN A 358 -15.69 11.81 -27.13
CA ASN A 358 -16.75 12.79 -27.41
C ASN A 358 -17.44 13.19 -26.09
N VAL A 359 -16.72 13.97 -25.28
CA VAL A 359 -17.21 14.50 -24.00
C VAL A 359 -16.98 16.01 -23.96
N GLU A 360 -17.84 16.72 -23.22
CA GLU A 360 -17.85 18.19 -23.15
C GLU A 360 -16.47 18.79 -22.79
N ALA A 361 -15.65 18.06 -22.04
CA ALA A 361 -14.30 18.47 -21.69
C ALA A 361 -13.40 18.71 -22.92
N PHE A 362 -13.65 18.03 -24.03
CA PHE A 362 -12.92 18.16 -25.30
C PHE A 362 -13.66 19.01 -26.35
N ASP A 363 -14.95 19.27 -26.16
CA ASP A 363 -15.77 20.09 -27.07
C ASP A 363 -15.72 21.60 -26.78
N GLY A 364 -14.87 22.01 -25.83
CA GLY A 364 -14.84 23.34 -25.23
C GLY A 364 -14.56 24.50 -26.20
N GLU A 365 -15.59 24.95 -26.91
CA GLU A 365 -15.90 26.34 -27.29
C GLU A 365 -17.28 26.52 -27.97
N ARG A 366 -18.12 25.49 -28.17
CA ARG A 366 -19.46 25.69 -28.80
C ARG A 366 -20.49 26.43 -27.92
N ALA A 367 -20.22 26.61 -26.63
CA ALA A 367 -21.09 27.32 -25.70
C ALA A 367 -20.31 28.40 -24.91
N ALA A 368 -19.74 29.37 -25.61
CA ALA A 368 -19.20 30.55 -24.94
C ALA A 368 -20.34 31.31 -24.22
N ILE A 369 -20.30 31.28 -22.89
CA ILE A 369 -20.97 32.29 -22.05
C ILE A 369 -20.43 33.65 -22.51
N ALA A 370 -21.34 34.55 -22.88
CA ALA A 370 -21.02 35.87 -23.41
C ALA A 370 -20.05 36.62 -22.48
N PRO A 371 -19.11 37.42 -23.03
CA PRO A 371 -18.16 38.18 -22.23
C PRO A 371 -18.91 39.12 -21.29
N VAL A 372 -18.65 38.97 -19.99
CA VAL A 372 -19.13 39.90 -18.96
C VAL A 372 -18.58 41.28 -19.31
N LYS A 373 -19.49 42.18 -19.69
CA LYS A 373 -19.21 43.57 -20.01
C LYS A 373 -18.60 44.24 -18.77
N PRO A 374 -17.48 44.96 -18.87
CA PRO A 374 -16.94 45.69 -17.72
C PRO A 374 -17.97 46.74 -17.29
N GLN A 375 -18.38 46.70 -16.02
CA GLN A 375 -19.12 47.79 -15.40
C GLN A 375 -18.14 48.96 -15.23
N GLY A 376 -18.43 50.06 -15.92
CA GLY A 376 -17.81 51.37 -15.71
C GLY A 376 -18.59 52.19 -14.72
#